data_AF-A0A6N2SSD8-F1
#
_entry.id   AF-A0A6N2SSD8-F1
#
_cell.length_a   1.000
_cell.length_b   1.000
_cell.length_c   1.000
_cell.angle_alpha   90.00
_cell.angle_beta   90.00
_cell.angle_gamma   90.00
#
_symmetry.space_group_name_H-M   'P 1'
#
loop_
_entity.id
_entity.type
_entity.pdbx_description
1 polymer ?
#
loop_
_entity_poly.entity_id
_entity_poly.type
_entity_poly.pdbx_seq_one_letter_code
_entity_poly.pdbx_strand_id
1 'polypeptide(L)'
;MNIHSMKSQVKRKLKPLPVGISDYVRAQAEYYYVDKTLLIKEFLDQKPLVSLFTRPRRFGKTLNMDMLRVFFEISEEDTSRYFVDKEIWKCGDIYRSHQGKYPVIFLTFKDVKFDSWEATIDKIRSLLQAEYGRHQELYKSEKLQKYEKDFFQKYWMELQRRLS
;
A
#
# COMPACT_ATOMS: atom_id res chain seq x y z
N MET A 1 -9.37 56.85 -16.70
CA MET A 1 -10.55 55.97 -16.53
C MET A 1 -10.08 54.54 -16.35
N ASN A 2 -10.59 53.93 -15.29
CA ASN A 2 -10.42 52.57 -14.74
C ASN A 2 -9.63 51.49 -15.51
N ILE A 3 -8.54 51.12 -14.84
CA ILE A 3 -8.05 49.77 -14.58
C ILE A 3 -9.22 48.78 -14.42
N HIS A 4 -9.28 47.72 -15.23
CA HIS A 4 -9.87 46.44 -14.79
C HIS A 4 -9.05 45.28 -15.37
N SER A 5 -8.18 44.79 -14.50
CA SER A 5 -7.37 43.59 -14.62
C SER A 5 -8.24 42.38 -15.00
N MET A 6 -8.04 41.82 -16.19
CA MET A 6 -8.50 40.47 -16.53
C MET A 6 -7.64 39.45 -15.77
N LYS A 7 -7.88 39.31 -14.46
CA LYS A 7 -7.49 38.08 -13.75
C LYS A 7 -8.41 36.99 -14.27
N SER A 8 -7.92 36.17 -15.19
CA SER A 8 -8.54 34.89 -15.52
C SER A 8 -8.58 34.06 -14.25
N GLN A 9 -9.72 34.08 -13.57
CA GLN A 9 -9.98 33.18 -12.45
C GLN A 9 -10.10 31.78 -13.04
N VAL A 10 -8.97 31.06 -13.11
CA VAL A 10 -8.98 29.60 -13.23
C VAL A 10 -9.73 29.10 -12.00
N LYS A 11 -11.02 28.80 -12.18
CA LYS A 11 -11.91 28.28 -11.15
C LYS A 11 -11.32 26.93 -10.73
N ARG A 12 -10.51 26.94 -9.67
CA ARG A 12 -9.79 25.77 -9.18
C ARG A 12 -10.82 24.73 -8.77
N LYS A 13 -11.08 23.74 -9.64
CA LYS A 13 -12.05 22.68 -9.39
C LYS A 13 -11.64 21.98 -8.09
N LEU A 14 -12.50 22.09 -7.07
CA LEU A 14 -12.25 21.45 -5.78
C LEU A 14 -12.20 19.93 -6.01
N LYS A 15 -11.10 19.29 -5.60
CA LYS A 15 -10.98 17.83 -5.66
C LYS A 15 -11.98 17.21 -4.68
N PRO A 16 -12.62 16.08 -5.03
CA PRO A 16 -13.53 15.39 -4.12
C PRO A 16 -12.78 14.77 -2.94
N LEU A 17 -13.48 14.52 -1.83
CA LEU A 17 -12.92 13.77 -0.70
C LEU A 17 -12.70 12.29 -1.08
N PRO A 18 -11.64 11.62 -0.61
CA PRO A 18 -11.31 10.23 -0.93
C PRO A 18 -12.18 9.22 -0.15
N VAL A 19 -13.51 9.37 -0.21
CA VAL A 19 -14.44 8.50 0.52
C VAL A 19 -14.47 7.12 -0.14
N GLY A 20 -14.06 6.10 0.60
CA GLY A 20 -14.04 4.71 0.12
C GLY A 20 -12.81 4.34 -0.71
N ILE A 21 -11.94 5.31 -1.03
CA ILE A 21 -10.67 5.10 -1.72
C ILE A 21 -9.66 4.49 -0.74
N SER A 22 -9.04 3.39 -1.15
CA SER A 22 -8.05 2.66 -0.36
C SER A 22 -6.67 2.63 -1.02
N ASP A 23 -6.56 3.13 -2.26
CA ASP A 23 -5.33 3.24 -3.03
C ASP A 23 -4.67 4.61 -2.74
N TYR A 24 -3.48 4.58 -2.15
CA TYR A 24 -2.73 5.77 -1.76
C TYR A 24 -2.30 6.60 -2.97
N VAL A 25 -1.76 5.96 -4.01
CA VAL A 25 -1.23 6.62 -5.21
C VAL A 25 -2.34 7.40 -5.92
N ARG A 26 -3.51 6.78 -6.06
CA ARG A 26 -4.70 7.40 -6.65
C ARG A 26 -5.27 8.48 -5.74
N ALA A 27 -5.36 8.22 -4.43
CA ALA A 27 -5.91 9.18 -3.48
C ALA A 27 -5.14 10.50 -3.48
N GLN A 28 -3.80 10.45 -3.44
CA GLN A 28 -2.97 11.66 -3.41
C GLN A 28 -3.02 12.44 -4.73
N ALA A 29 -3.19 11.75 -5.86
CA ALA A 29 -3.25 12.37 -7.18
C ALA A 29 -4.62 12.99 -7.51
N GLU A 30 -5.70 12.25 -7.30
CA GLU A 30 -7.03 12.59 -7.83
C GLU A 30 -7.96 13.27 -6.81
N TYR A 31 -7.68 13.16 -5.51
CA TYR A 31 -8.60 13.57 -4.44
C TYR A 31 -8.02 14.68 -3.56
N TYR A 32 -8.88 15.25 -2.72
CA TYR A 32 -8.46 16.09 -1.61
C TYR A 32 -7.85 15.20 -0.51
N TYR A 33 -6.55 14.94 -0.64
CA TYR A 33 -5.78 14.13 0.30
C TYR A 33 -5.16 15.00 1.39
N VAL A 34 -5.38 14.61 2.64
CA VAL A 34 -4.67 15.20 3.79
C VAL A 34 -3.43 14.36 4.03
N ASP A 35 -2.26 15.01 4.03
CA ASP A 35 -0.99 14.34 4.26
C ASP A 35 -0.93 13.72 5.66
N LYS A 36 -0.78 12.39 5.69
CA LYS A 36 -0.60 11.59 6.92
C LYS A 36 0.71 10.81 6.91
N THR A 37 1.65 11.19 6.05
CA THR A 37 2.91 10.45 5.86
C THR A 37 3.82 10.46 7.08
N LEU A 38 3.63 11.37 8.04
CA LEU A 38 4.30 11.31 9.35
C LEU A 38 3.98 10.03 10.14
N LEU A 39 2.93 9.29 9.79
CA LEU A 39 2.68 7.94 10.32
C LEU A 39 3.87 6.99 10.06
N ILE A 40 4.58 7.15 8.94
CA ILE A 40 5.76 6.35 8.61
C ILE A 40 6.88 6.61 9.63
N LYS A 41 7.09 7.88 9.98
CA LYS A 41 8.05 8.29 11.01
C LYS A 41 7.68 7.69 12.36
N GLU A 42 6.42 7.84 12.78
CA GLU A 42 5.93 7.27 14.04
C GLU A 42 6.12 5.75 14.09
N PHE A 43 5.81 5.06 12.99
CA PHE A 43 6.00 3.61 12.88
C PHE A 43 7.46 3.20 13.02
N LEU A 44 8.39 3.89 12.36
CA LEU A 44 9.83 3.60 12.43
C LEU A 44 10.43 3.94 13.80
N ASP A 45 9.98 5.03 14.42
CA ASP A 45 10.48 5.47 15.74
C ASP A 45 10.01 4.53 16.86
N GLN A 46 8.75 4.09 16.81
CA GLN A 46 8.17 3.23 17.85
C GLN A 46 8.68 1.78 17.81
N LYS A 47 9.21 1.34 16.66
CA LYS A 47 9.66 -0.06 16.41
C LYS A 47 8.69 -1.11 16.98
N PRO A 48 7.37 -0.99 16.71
CA PRO A 48 6.40 -1.89 17.29
C PRO A 48 6.55 -3.30 16.73
N LEU A 49 6.46 -4.32 17.59
CA LEU A 49 6.33 -5.71 17.13
C LEU A 49 4.96 -5.94 16.47
N VAL A 50 3.92 -5.29 16.99
CA VAL A 50 2.55 -5.33 16.48
C VAL A 50 1.91 -3.96 16.62
N SER A 51 1.39 -3.40 15.51
CA SER A 51 0.61 -2.17 15.50
C SER A 51 -0.88 -2.46 15.26
N LEU A 52 -1.74 -2.08 16.21
CA LEU A 52 -3.20 -2.23 16.11
C LEU A 52 -3.89 -0.88 15.88
N PHE A 53 -4.49 -0.70 14.70
CA PHE A 53 -5.29 0.48 14.40
C PHE A 53 -6.77 0.27 14.80
N THR A 54 -7.16 0.71 16.00
CA THR A 54 -8.52 0.56 16.55
C THR A 54 -9.56 1.43 15.81
N ARG A 55 -10.87 1.24 16.04
CA ARG A 55 -11.97 1.39 15.07
C ARG A 55 -12.74 2.75 14.97
N PRO A 56 -12.14 3.92 14.67
CA PRO A 56 -12.92 5.01 14.07
C PRO A 56 -13.22 4.72 12.59
N ARG A 57 -14.50 4.68 12.20
CA ARG A 57 -14.91 4.42 10.80
C ARG A 57 -14.48 5.61 9.91
N ARG A 58 -14.09 5.34 8.65
CA ARG A 58 -13.67 6.35 7.65
C ARG A 58 -12.43 7.19 8.03
N PHE A 59 -11.63 6.72 8.98
CA PHE A 59 -10.41 7.44 9.39
C PHE A 59 -9.20 7.24 8.44
N GLY A 60 -9.40 6.49 7.35
CA GLY A 60 -8.36 6.25 6.34
C GLY A 60 -7.38 5.13 6.69
N LYS A 61 -7.73 4.18 7.56
CA LYS A 61 -6.80 3.10 7.95
C LYS A 61 -6.32 2.25 6.79
N THR A 62 -7.23 1.79 5.95
CA THR A 62 -6.86 0.99 4.77
C THR A 62 -5.99 1.80 3.82
N LEU A 63 -6.34 3.08 3.60
CA LEU A 63 -5.52 4.00 2.81
C LEU A 63 -4.12 4.20 3.42
N ASN A 64 -4.03 4.32 4.74
CA ASN A 64 -2.76 4.46 5.44
C ASN A 64 -1.93 3.17 5.43
N MET A 65 -2.57 2.00 5.51
CA MET A 65 -1.89 0.72 5.34
C MET A 65 -1.33 0.58 3.93
N ASP A 66 -2.08 0.99 2.91
CA ASP A 66 -1.59 1.02 1.53
C ASP A 66 -0.46 2.06 1.35
N MET A 67 -0.55 3.23 2.00
CA MET A 67 0.56 4.20 2.02
C MET A 67 1.84 3.60 2.60
N LEU A 68 1.76 2.87 3.72
CA LEU A 68 2.91 2.19 4.32
C LEU A 68 3.48 1.14 3.36
N ARG A 69 2.61 0.36 2.70
CA ARG A 69 3.03 -0.58 1.66
C ARG A 69 3.79 0.15 0.55
N VAL A 70 3.20 1.18 -0.06
CA VAL A 70 3.82 1.96 -1.16
C VAL A 70 5.16 2.60 -0.74
N PHE A 71 5.30 2.98 0.53
CA PHE A 71 6.55 3.54 1.06
C PHE A 71 7.64 2.46 1.23
N PHE A 72 7.33 1.33 1.87
CA PHE A 72 8.34 0.34 2.24
C PHE A 72 8.64 -0.70 1.15
N GLU A 73 7.65 -1.02 0.32
CA GLU A 73 7.68 -2.15 -0.61
C GLU A 73 8.66 -1.96 -1.75
N ILE A 74 9.51 -2.97 -1.97
CA ILE A 74 10.35 -3.07 -3.17
C ILE A 74 9.44 -3.08 -4.40
N SER A 75 9.72 -2.20 -5.35
CA SER A 75 8.99 -2.09 -6.61
C SER A 75 9.96 -1.91 -7.77
N GLU A 76 9.57 -2.34 -8.96
CA GLU A 76 10.29 -2.03 -10.20
C GLU A 76 10.23 -0.54 -10.54
N GLU A 77 9.18 0.14 -10.08
CA GLU A 77 9.02 1.58 -10.24
C GLU A 77 9.60 2.34 -9.05
N ASP A 78 10.16 3.52 -9.31
CA ASP A 78 10.52 4.44 -8.24
C ASP A 78 9.26 5.05 -7.61
N THR A 79 8.90 4.54 -6.43
CA THR A 79 7.74 5.01 -5.64
C THR A 79 8.04 6.26 -4.81
N SER A 80 9.31 6.71 -4.72
CA SER A 80 9.68 7.91 -3.96
C SER A 80 8.97 9.16 -4.46
N ARG A 81 8.65 9.22 -5.75
CA ARG A 81 7.87 10.27 -6.41
C ARG A 81 6.52 10.57 -5.75
N TYR A 82 5.94 9.61 -5.02
CA TYR A 82 4.67 9.81 -4.30
C TYR A 82 4.85 10.45 -2.91
N PHE A 83 6.10 10.67 -2.48
CA PHE A 83 6.45 11.17 -1.16
C PHE A 83 7.31 12.43 -1.19
N VAL A 84 8.00 12.74 -2.29
CA VAL A 84 8.93 13.89 -2.39
C VAL A 84 8.34 15.23 -1.93
N ASP A 85 7.04 15.44 -2.12
CA ASP A 85 6.29 16.65 -1.75
C ASP A 85 5.55 16.53 -0.40
N LYS A 86 5.77 15.44 0.35
CA LYS A 86 5.07 15.09 1.60
C LYS A 86 5.92 15.36 2.84
N GLU A 87 5.27 15.44 4.00
CA GLU A 87 5.92 15.74 5.28
C GLU A 87 6.99 14.71 5.67
N ILE A 88 6.78 13.41 5.40
CA ILE A 88 7.79 12.38 5.69
C ILE A 88 9.12 12.66 4.98
N TRP A 89 9.08 13.24 3.79
CA TRP A 89 10.28 13.52 3.02
C TRP A 89 11.12 14.61 3.67
N LYS A 90 10.50 15.51 4.43
CA LYS A 90 11.19 16.57 5.17
C LYS A 90 11.88 16.06 6.45
N CYS A 91 11.55 14.86 6.92
CA CYS A 91 12.11 14.28 8.14
C CYS A 91 13.58 13.82 8.02
N GLY A 92 14.15 13.83 6.81
CA GLY A 92 15.56 13.56 6.57
C GLY A 92 15.88 12.13 6.14
N ASP A 93 17.16 11.90 5.83
CA ASP A 93 17.60 10.69 5.13
C ASP A 93 17.48 9.41 5.95
N ILE A 94 17.46 9.51 7.28
CA ILE A 94 17.21 8.37 8.17
C ILE A 94 15.89 7.68 7.76
N TYR A 95 14.82 8.45 7.56
CA TYR A 95 13.52 7.91 7.15
C TYR A 95 13.46 7.59 5.66
N ARG A 96 13.99 8.46 4.79
CA ARG A 96 14.01 8.23 3.33
C ARG A 96 14.77 6.95 2.95
N SER A 97 15.78 6.59 3.73
CA SER A 97 16.56 5.38 3.51
C SER A 97 15.73 4.10 3.63
N HIS A 98 14.51 4.14 4.16
CA HIS A 98 13.60 2.99 4.22
C HIS A 98 12.69 2.86 2.98
N GLN A 99 12.66 3.87 2.09
CA GLN A 99 11.83 3.86 0.89
C GLN A 99 12.19 2.70 -0.04
N GLY A 100 11.20 1.87 -0.38
CA GLY A 100 11.32 0.81 -1.38
C GLY A 100 12.31 -0.31 -1.07
N LYS A 101 12.62 -0.57 0.21
CA LYS A 101 13.69 -1.50 0.63
C LYS A 101 13.24 -2.86 1.14
N TYR A 102 11.95 -3.04 1.39
CA TYR A 102 11.45 -4.21 2.10
C TYR A 102 10.52 -5.08 1.24
N PRO A 103 10.62 -6.42 1.33
CA PRO A 103 9.54 -7.27 0.87
C PRO A 103 8.35 -7.09 1.84
N VAL A 104 7.27 -6.48 1.37
CA VAL A 104 6.09 -6.19 2.20
C VAL A 104 4.98 -7.18 1.88
N ILE A 105 4.65 -8.04 2.83
CA ILE A 105 3.47 -8.90 2.73
C ILE A 105 2.23 -8.10 3.11
N PHE A 106 1.31 -7.96 2.17
CA PHE A 106 0.08 -7.20 2.33
C PHE A 106 -1.17 -8.04 2.00
N LEU A 107 -1.92 -8.42 3.04
CA LEU A 107 -3.16 -9.16 2.89
C LEU A 107 -4.35 -8.33 3.35
N THR A 108 -5.41 -8.30 2.55
CA THR A 108 -6.68 -7.66 2.89
C THR A 108 -7.83 -8.64 2.77
N PHE A 109 -8.59 -8.78 3.87
CA PHE A 109 -9.80 -9.60 3.92
C PHE A 109 -11.08 -8.78 3.76
N LYS A 110 -10.97 -7.50 3.37
CA LYS A 110 -12.11 -6.58 3.24
C LYS A 110 -13.22 -7.11 2.33
N ASP A 111 -12.83 -7.82 1.28
CA ASP A 111 -13.72 -8.35 0.25
C ASP A 111 -13.98 -9.86 0.42
N VAL A 112 -13.60 -10.43 1.56
CA VAL A 112 -13.97 -11.81 1.94
C VAL A 112 -15.35 -11.76 2.59
N LYS A 113 -16.38 -11.82 1.75
CA LYS A 113 -17.78 -11.81 2.15
C LYS A 113 -18.52 -12.84 1.32
N PHE A 114 -18.72 -14.02 1.89
CA PHE A 114 -19.39 -15.13 1.22
C PHE A 114 -20.33 -15.82 2.18
N ASP A 115 -21.37 -16.42 1.61
CA ASP A 115 -22.44 -17.09 2.36
C ASP A 115 -22.08 -18.55 2.69
N SER A 116 -20.95 -19.06 2.19
CA SER A 116 -20.44 -20.41 2.51
C SER A 116 -19.00 -20.39 3.00
N TRP A 117 -18.68 -21.39 3.81
CA TRP A 117 -17.33 -21.61 4.33
C TRP A 117 -16.36 -21.95 3.20
N GLU A 118 -16.81 -22.77 2.25
CA GLU A 118 -16.04 -23.21 1.09
C GLU A 118 -15.60 -22.01 0.25
N ALA A 119 -16.54 -21.13 -0.12
CA ALA A 119 -16.25 -19.92 -0.90
C ALA A 119 -15.35 -18.95 -0.13
N THR A 120 -15.51 -18.84 1.19
CA THR A 120 -14.65 -18.02 2.05
C THR A 120 -13.21 -18.51 1.99
N ILE A 121 -12.99 -19.81 2.16
CA ILE A 121 -11.67 -20.42 2.12
C ILE A 121 -11.04 -20.28 0.73
N ASP A 122 -11.82 -20.47 -0.34
CA ASP A 122 -11.31 -20.31 -1.71
C ASP A 122 -10.89 -18.87 -2.01
N LYS A 123 -11.61 -17.88 -1.46
CA LYS A 123 -11.15 -16.50 -1.56
C LYS A 123 -9.87 -16.25 -0.78
N ILE A 124 -9.72 -16.80 0.43
CA ILE A 124 -8.48 -16.67 1.21
C ILE A 124 -7.31 -17.29 0.45
N ARG A 125 -7.49 -18.49 -0.14
CA ARG A 125 -6.47 -19.14 -0.99
C ARG A 125 -6.09 -18.25 -2.17
N SER A 126 -7.09 -17.67 -2.84
CA SER A 126 -6.86 -16.74 -3.95
C SER A 126 -6.10 -15.48 -3.53
N LEU A 127 -6.33 -14.96 -2.32
CA LEU A 127 -5.58 -13.81 -1.79
C LEU A 127 -4.13 -14.18 -1.47
N LEU A 128 -3.89 -15.34 -0.87
CA LEU A 128 -2.53 -15.86 -0.64
C LEU A 128 -1.82 -16.06 -1.98
N GLN A 129 -2.51 -16.60 -2.97
CA GLN A 129 -1.99 -16.71 -4.33
C GLN A 129 -1.81 -15.34 -5.00
N ALA A 130 -2.60 -14.30 -4.74
CA ALA A 130 -2.22 -13.01 -5.28
C ALA A 130 -0.86 -12.56 -4.69
N GLU A 131 -0.66 -12.81 -3.39
CA GLU A 131 0.48 -12.30 -2.65
C GLU A 131 1.79 -13.05 -2.91
N TYR A 132 1.77 -14.38 -3.00
CA TYR A 132 2.96 -15.12 -3.43
C TYR A 132 3.37 -14.72 -4.86
N GLY A 133 2.43 -14.41 -5.74
CA GLY A 133 2.73 -14.03 -7.13
C GLY A 133 3.41 -12.67 -7.21
N ARG A 134 2.97 -11.73 -6.34
CA ARG A 134 3.61 -10.43 -6.17
C ARG A 134 5.05 -10.53 -5.68
N HIS A 135 5.38 -11.63 -4.98
CA HIS A 135 6.72 -11.92 -4.48
C HIS A 135 7.50 -12.97 -5.28
N GLN A 136 7.16 -13.16 -6.56
CA GLN A 136 7.85 -14.13 -7.43
C GLN A 136 9.36 -13.90 -7.56
N GLU A 137 9.84 -12.67 -7.33
CA GLU A 137 11.26 -12.33 -7.28
C GLU A 137 12.03 -13.15 -6.23
N LEU A 138 11.36 -13.59 -5.15
CA LEU A 138 11.95 -14.44 -4.12
C LEU A 138 12.43 -15.78 -4.69
N TYR A 139 11.81 -16.29 -5.76
CA TYR A 139 12.28 -17.50 -6.43
C TYR A 139 13.69 -17.35 -7.01
N LYS A 140 13.99 -16.15 -7.53
CA LYS A 140 15.30 -15.80 -8.10
C LYS A 140 16.27 -15.28 -7.04
N SER A 141 15.78 -14.87 -5.87
CA SER A 141 16.60 -14.31 -4.79
C SER A 141 17.65 -15.29 -4.28
N GLU A 142 18.88 -14.81 -4.12
CA GLU A 142 19.96 -15.57 -3.47
C GLU A 142 19.81 -15.62 -1.94
N LYS A 143 18.87 -14.83 -1.38
CA LYS A 143 18.60 -14.80 0.07
C LYS A 143 17.81 -16.00 0.57
N LEU A 144 17.24 -16.80 -0.32
CA LEU A 144 16.51 -18.03 0.01
C LEU A 144 17.36 -19.25 -0.31
N GLN A 145 17.40 -20.19 0.64
CA GLN A 145 17.97 -21.51 0.42
C GLN A 145 17.12 -22.32 -0.56
N LYS A 146 17.73 -23.35 -1.15
CA LYS A 146 17.04 -24.20 -2.13
C LYS A 146 15.72 -24.77 -1.59
N TYR A 147 15.71 -25.29 -0.36
CA TYR A 147 14.50 -25.86 0.23
C TYR A 147 13.39 -24.80 0.44
N GLU A 148 13.74 -23.54 0.73
CA GLU A 148 12.78 -22.46 0.91
C GLU A 148 12.13 -22.07 -0.42
N LYS A 149 12.91 -22.08 -1.50
CA LYS A 149 12.40 -21.90 -2.87
C LYS A 149 11.47 -23.03 -3.28
N ASP A 150 11.83 -24.27 -2.94
CA ASP A 150 11.00 -25.45 -3.19
C ASP A 150 9.66 -25.35 -2.44
N PHE A 151 9.67 -24.91 -1.17
CA PHE A 151 8.44 -24.64 -0.42
C PHE A 151 7.60 -23.54 -1.05
N PHE A 152 8.22 -22.40 -1.39
CA PHE A 152 7.54 -21.29 -2.03
C PHE A 152 6.83 -21.73 -3.32
N GLN A 153 7.55 -22.46 -4.19
CA GLN A 153 7.01 -23.00 -5.43
C GLN A 153 5.91 -24.02 -5.19
N LYS A 154 6.08 -24.92 -4.21
CA LYS A 154 5.06 -25.91 -3.85
C LYS A 154 3.75 -25.25 -3.43
N TYR A 155 3.80 -24.31 -2.49
CA TYR A 155 2.60 -23.63 -2.01
C TYR A 155 1.96 -22.76 -3.10
N TRP A 156 2.78 -22.10 -3.92
CA TRP A 156 2.30 -21.37 -5.09
C TRP A 156 1.47 -22.25 -6.03
N MET A 157 2.01 -23.41 -6.41
CA MET A 157 1.36 -24.35 -7.31
C MET A 157 0.14 -25.03 -6.68
N GLU A 158 0.18 -25.36 -5.39
CA GLU A 158 -0.95 -25.96 -4.69
C GLU A 158 -2.15 -25.00 -4.63
N LEU A 159 -1.89 -23.72 -4.43
CA LEU A 159 -2.94 -22.69 -4.50
C LEU A 159 -3.52 -22.56 -5.92
N GLN A 160 -2.75 -22.88 -6.98
CA GLN A 160 -3.24 -22.86 -8.38
C GLN A 160 -4.13 -24.05 -8.73
N ARG A 161 -3.76 -25.27 -8.34
CA ARG A 161 -4.49 -26.49 -8.74
C ARG A 161 -5.89 -26.65 -8.16
N ARG A 162 -6.20 -25.98 -7.04
CA ARG A 162 -7.49 -26.13 -6.34
C ARG A 162 -8.52 -25.07 -6.73
N LEU A 163 -8.15 -24.14 -7.62
CA LEU A 163 -9.04 -23.12 -8.19
C LEU A 163 -9.49 -23.47 -9.63
N SER A 164 -8.95 -24.55 -10.19
CA SER A 164 -9.27 -25.13 -11.50
C SER A 164 -10.07 -26.42 -11.33
#